data_AF-A0A1M6QZT5-F1
#
_entry.id   AF-A0A1M6QZT5-F1
#
_cell.length_a   1.000
_cell.length_b   1.000
_cell.length_c   1.000
_cell.angle_alpha   90.00
_cell.angle_beta   90.00
_cell.angle_gamma   90.00
#
_symmetry.space_group_name_H-M   'P 1'
#
loop_
_entity.id
_entity.type
_entity.pdbx_description
1 polymer ?
#
loop_
_entity_poly.entity_id
_entity_poly.type
_entity_poly.pdbx_seq_one_letter_code
_entity_poly.pdbx_strand_id
1 'polypeptide(L)'
;EVTTKKRGRKKKTKVLNLIDRLVNYKASVCLFIKNLCVPFDNNLAERDLRMIKVKTKVSGCFRSEEGAQEYLTIMSYIGTAHKHGINAFTAIREALLGNSDIIFN
;
A
#
# COMPACT_ATOMS: atom_id res chain seq x y z
N GLU A 1 37.38 -42.41 -0.26
CA GLU A 1 37.05 -41.38 0.75
C GLU A 1 35.59 -40.97 0.60
N VAL A 2 34.79 -41.07 1.66
CA VAL A 2 33.37 -40.69 1.64
C VAL A 2 33.28 -39.19 1.95
N THR A 3 32.98 -38.38 0.95
CA THR A 3 32.80 -36.94 1.13
C THR A 3 31.50 -36.70 1.91
N THR A 4 31.62 -36.40 3.21
CA THR A 4 30.47 -36.03 4.05
C THR A 4 29.90 -34.70 3.56
N LYS A 5 28.75 -34.73 2.86
CA LYS A 5 28.04 -33.52 2.43
C LYS A 5 27.72 -32.64 3.65
N LYS A 6 28.24 -31.40 3.67
CA LYS A 6 27.89 -30.40 4.69
C LYS A 6 26.39 -30.13 4.67
N ARG A 7 25.73 -30.32 5.80
CA ARG A 7 24.30 -30.01 5.97
C ARG A 7 24.07 -28.51 5.77
N GLY A 8 23.08 -28.16 4.94
CA GLY A 8 22.71 -26.77 4.70
C GLY A 8 22.21 -26.04 5.96
N ARG A 9 22.14 -24.70 5.89
CA ARG A 9 21.67 -23.87 7.01
C ARG A 9 20.26 -24.28 7.43
N LYS A 10 20.02 -24.42 8.74
CA LYS A 10 18.68 -24.68 9.28
C LYS A 10 17.72 -23.56 8.86
N LYS A 11 16.54 -23.94 8.35
CA LYS A 11 15.48 -23.00 7.98
C LYS A 11 15.06 -22.19 9.22
N LYS A 12 14.95 -20.87 9.06
CA LYS A 12 14.43 -19.97 10.09
C LYS A 12 12.91 -20.12 10.22
N THR A 13 12.39 -19.99 11.44
CA THR A 13 10.94 -19.97 11.70
C THR A 13 10.33 -18.63 11.24
N LYS A 14 9.00 -18.58 11.11
CA LYS A 14 8.28 -17.33 10.76
C LYS A 14 8.59 -16.20 11.74
N VAL A 15 8.65 -16.51 13.04
CA VAL A 15 8.97 -15.56 14.11
C VAL A 15 10.39 -15.02 13.96
N LEU A 16 11.39 -15.88 13.74
CA LEU A 16 12.77 -15.42 13.54
C LEU A 16 12.92 -14.54 12.30
N ASN A 17 12.26 -14.90 11.19
CA ASN A 17 12.26 -14.06 9.98
C ASN A 17 11.62 -12.69 10.23
N LEU A 18 10.55 -12.61 11.04
CA LEU A 18 9.93 -11.34 11.41
C LEU A 18 10.88 -10.50 12.28
N ILE A 19 11.50 -11.10 13.30
CA ILE A 19 12.45 -10.41 14.17
C ILE A 19 13.63 -9.87 13.35
N ASP A 20 14.23 -10.70 12.48
CA ASP A 20 15.32 -10.26 11.61
C ASP A 20 14.91 -9.09 10.72
N ARG A 21 13.68 -9.13 10.18
CA ARG A 21 13.14 -8.01 9.38
C ARG A 21 12.98 -6.74 10.22
N LEU A 22 12.44 -6.85 11.43
CA LEU A 22 12.30 -5.70 12.34
C LEU A 22 13.67 -5.12 12.74
N VAL A 23 14.69 -5.95 12.93
CA VAL A 23 16.06 -5.49 13.19
C VAL A 23 16.62 -4.76 11.97
N ASN A 24 16.51 -5.36 10.77
CA ASN A 24 17.02 -4.77 9.54
C ASN A 24 16.35 -3.43 9.20
N TYR A 25 15.06 -3.27 9.51
CA TYR A 25 14.29 -2.06 9.24
C TYR A 25 13.99 -1.23 10.50
N LYS A 26 14.77 -1.39 11.58
CA LYS A 26 14.52 -0.73 12.87
C LYS A 26 14.34 0.78 12.75
N ALA A 27 15.17 1.43 11.93
CA ALA A 27 15.09 2.87 11.72
C ALA A 27 13.74 3.31 11.12
N SER A 28 13.25 2.57 10.12
CA SER A 28 11.95 2.85 9.49
C SER A 28 10.78 2.52 10.40
N VAL A 29 10.83 1.37 11.08
CA VAL A 29 9.77 0.92 12.00
C VAL A 29 9.62 1.88 13.18
N CYS A 30 10.72 2.40 13.72
CA CYS A 30 10.71 3.32 14.86
C CYS A 30 10.72 4.80 14.46
N LEU A 31 10.47 5.15 13.18
CA LEU A 31 10.55 6.53 12.71
C LEU A 31 9.57 7.46 13.43
N PHE A 32 8.38 6.96 13.78
CA PHE A 32 7.34 7.69 14.51
C PHE A 32 7.81 8.22 15.88
N ILE A 33 8.84 7.61 16.48
CA ILE A 33 9.43 8.07 17.75
C ILE A 33 10.22 9.36 17.56
N LYS A 34 10.83 9.54 16.38
CA LYS A 34 11.69 10.69 16.05
C LYS A 34 10.96 11.77 15.27
N ASN A 35 10.00 11.38 14.43
CA ASN A 35 9.22 12.28 13.60
C ASN A 35 7.73 12.07 13.90
N LEU A 36 7.15 13.02 14.64
CA LEU A 36 5.74 12.98 15.06
C LEU A 36 4.75 13.16 13.89
N CYS A 37 5.21 13.61 12.73
CA CYS A 37 4.38 13.65 11.51
C CYS A 37 4.15 12.25 10.93
N VAL A 38 4.94 11.25 11.34
CA VAL A 38 4.78 9.85 10.90
C VAL A 38 3.93 9.12 11.94
N PRO A 39 2.76 8.59 11.58
CA PRO A 39 1.93 7.83 12.51
C PRO A 39 2.63 6.54 12.95
N PHE A 40 2.28 6.03 14.14
CA PHE A 40 2.81 4.76 14.64
C PHE A 40 2.30 3.55 13.85
N ASP A 41 1.13 3.69 13.22
CA ASP A 41 0.47 2.65 12.44
C ASP A 41 0.64 2.88 10.92
N ASN A 42 0.37 1.83 10.15
CA ASN A 42 0.35 1.86 8.70
C ASN A 42 -1.09 1.87 8.13
N ASN A 43 -2.09 2.22 8.94
CA ASN A 43 -3.50 2.03 8.59
C ASN A 43 -3.89 2.76 7.31
N LEU A 44 -3.29 3.93 7.07
CA LEU A 44 -3.54 4.71 5.86
C LEU A 44 -3.07 3.96 4.60
N ALA A 45 -1.86 3.42 4.62
CA ALA A 45 -1.32 2.66 3.50
C ALA A 45 -2.12 1.38 3.24
N GLU A 46 -2.55 0.68 4.31
CA GLU A 46 -3.39 -0.51 4.17
C GLU A 46 -4.78 -0.17 3.60
N ARG A 47 -5.37 0.94 4.03
CA ARG A 47 -6.67 1.42 3.53
C ARG A 47 -6.60 1.77 2.05
N ASP A 48 -5.54 2.42 1.61
CA ASP A 48 -5.33 2.77 0.19
C ASP A 48 -5.23 1.51 -0.68
N LEU A 49 -4.55 0.45 -0.21
CA LEU A 49 -4.45 -0.84 -0.93
C LEU A 49 -5.75 -1.67 -0.88
N ARG A 50 -6.61 -1.42 0.11
CA ARG A 50 -7.84 -2.21 0.32
C ARG A 50 -8.80 -2.11 -0.85
N MET A 51 -8.82 -1.00 -1.58
CA MET A 51 -9.73 -0.81 -2.72
C MET A 51 -9.52 -1.86 -3.81
N ILE A 52 -8.26 -2.23 -4.08
CA ILE A 52 -7.91 -3.30 -5.01
C ILE A 52 -8.52 -4.63 -4.56
N LYS A 53 -8.35 -4.98 -3.27
CA LYS A 53 -8.90 -6.20 -2.70
C LYS A 53 -10.43 -6.21 -2.68
N VAL A 54 -11.06 -5.07 -2.40
CA VAL A 54 -12.52 -4.93 -2.45
C VAL A 54 -13.03 -5.13 -3.87
N LYS A 55 -12.39 -4.50 -4.87
CA LYS A 55 -12.74 -4.70 -6.29
C LYS A 55 -12.63 -6.17 -6.69
N THR A 56 -11.54 -6.85 -6.32
CA THR A 56 -11.37 -8.29 -6.60
C THR A 56 -12.43 -9.14 -5.92
N LYS A 57 -12.74 -8.85 -4.65
CA LYS A 57 -13.73 -9.61 -3.87
C LYS A 57 -15.15 -9.44 -4.40
N VAL A 58 -15.54 -8.21 -4.73
CA VAL A 58 -16.94 -7.86 -5.06
C VAL A 58 -17.23 -8.00 -6.56
N SER A 59 -16.29 -7.63 -7.42
CA SER A 59 -16.49 -7.63 -8.87
C SER A 59 -15.64 -8.65 -9.63
N GLY A 60 -14.87 -9.49 -8.94
CA GLY A 60 -13.95 -10.44 -9.57
C GLY A 60 -12.65 -9.79 -10.06
N CYS A 61 -11.86 -10.52 -10.85
CA CYS A 61 -10.56 -10.05 -11.35
C CYS A 61 -10.69 -9.02 -12.48
N PHE A 62 -9.60 -8.29 -12.73
CA PHE A 62 -9.46 -7.46 -13.93
C PHE A 62 -9.25 -8.35 -15.15
N ARG A 63 -9.83 -7.95 -16.30
CA ARG A 63 -9.72 -8.69 -17.57
C ARG A 63 -8.48 -8.32 -18.38
N SER A 64 -7.89 -7.16 -18.10
CA SER A 64 -6.66 -6.65 -18.71
C SER A 64 -5.84 -5.85 -17.68
N GLU A 65 -4.55 -5.71 -17.94
CA GLU A 65 -3.65 -4.84 -17.16
C GLU A 65 -4.05 -3.37 -17.32
N GLU A 66 -4.45 -2.95 -18.53
CA GLU A 66 -4.94 -1.61 -18.82
C GLU A 66 -6.12 -1.23 -17.93
N GLY A 67 -7.15 -2.08 -17.83
CA GLY A 67 -8.30 -1.80 -16.98
C GLY A 67 -7.96 -1.80 -15.48
N ALA A 68 -6.92 -2.52 -15.07
CA ALA A 68 -6.40 -2.42 -13.72
C ALA A 68 -5.70 -1.07 -13.50
N GLN A 69 -4.93 -0.60 -14.47
CA GLN A 69 -4.24 0.69 -14.40
C GLN A 69 -5.22 1.87 -14.39
N GLU A 70 -6.25 1.85 -15.23
CA GLU A 70 -7.33 2.84 -15.23
C GLU A 70 -8.02 2.91 -13.86
N TYR A 71 -8.35 1.74 -13.29
CA TYR A 71 -8.93 1.67 -11.96
C TYR A 71 -8.00 2.26 -10.90
N LEU A 72 -6.71 1.94 -10.93
CA LEU A 72 -5.72 2.49 -10.00
C LEU A 72 -5.61 4.02 -10.12
N THR A 73 -5.65 4.57 -11.34
CA THR A 73 -5.64 6.02 -11.59
C THR A 73 -6.87 6.71 -10.99
N ILE A 74 -8.06 6.15 -11.19
CA ILE A 74 -9.30 6.71 -10.63
C ILE A 74 -9.28 6.64 -9.10
N MET A 75 -8.88 5.50 -8.54
CA MET A 75 -8.86 5.30 -7.09
C MET A 75 -7.79 6.13 -6.40
N SER A 76 -6.63 6.35 -7.03
CA SER A 76 -5.58 7.22 -6.48
C SER A 76 -6.02 8.69 -6.46
N TYR A 77 -6.73 9.15 -7.51
CA TYR A 77 -7.34 10.47 -7.56
C TYR A 77 -8.36 10.67 -6.42
N ILE A 78 -9.30 9.72 -6.25
CA ILE A 78 -10.29 9.75 -5.17
C ILE A 78 -9.62 9.69 -3.79
N GLY A 79 -8.60 8.84 -3.61
CA GLY A 79 -7.86 8.72 -2.37
C GLY A 79 -7.15 10.02 -1.99
N THR A 80 -6.63 10.74 -2.98
CA THR A 80 -6.01 12.06 -2.78
C THR A 80 -7.06 13.10 -2.41
N ALA A 81 -8.19 13.15 -3.13
CA ALA A 81 -9.31 14.03 -2.79
C ALA A 81 -9.75 13.89 -1.33
N HIS A 82 -9.94 12.65 -0.86
CA HIS A 82 -10.31 12.39 0.53
C HIS A 82 -9.27 12.88 1.54
N LYS A 83 -7.97 12.77 1.23
CA LYS A 83 -6.89 13.28 2.10
C LYS A 83 -6.93 14.81 2.22
N HIS A 84 -7.41 15.50 1.20
CA HIS A 84 -7.66 16.95 1.19
C HIS A 84 -9.07 17.32 1.68
N GLY A 85 -9.85 16.38 2.22
CA GLY A 85 -11.20 16.65 2.73
C GLY A 85 -12.28 16.84 1.66
N ILE A 86 -11.97 16.50 0.41
CA ILE A 86 -12.89 16.64 -0.72
C ILE A 86 -13.65 15.31 -0.92
N ASN A 87 -14.97 15.40 -1.02
CA ASN A 87 -15.82 14.25 -1.32
C ASN A 87 -15.55 13.73 -2.75
N ALA A 88 -15.47 12.40 -2.91
CA ALA A 88 -15.33 11.73 -4.20
C ALA A 88 -16.28 12.26 -5.30
N PHE A 89 -17.56 12.51 -4.99
CA PHE A 89 -18.52 13.04 -5.98
C PHE A 89 -18.10 14.41 -6.50
N THR A 90 -17.73 15.33 -5.60
CA THR A 90 -17.23 16.65 -5.98
C THR A 90 -15.95 16.52 -6.80
N ALA A 91 -15.01 15.69 -6.35
CA ALA A 91 -13.74 15.47 -7.04
C ALA A 91 -13.94 14.99 -8.48
N ILE A 92 -14.83 14.01 -8.68
CA ILE A 92 -15.14 13.45 -10.00
C ILE A 92 -15.87 14.47 -10.86
N ARG A 93 -16.86 15.18 -10.30
CA ARG A 93 -17.62 16.20 -11.04
C ARG A 93 -16.70 17.30 -11.56
N GLU A 94 -15.84 17.86 -10.71
CA GLU A 94 -14.92 18.92 -11.13
C GLU A 94 -13.89 18.43 -12.15
N ALA A 95 -13.38 17.20 -12.00
CA ALA A 95 -12.49 16.60 -13.00
C ALA A 95 -13.17 16.51 -14.39
N LEU A 96 -14.45 16.12 -14.43
CA LEU A 96 -15.21 16.05 -15.68
C LEU A 96 -15.53 17.44 -16.26
N LEU A 97 -15.59 18.47 -15.43
CA LEU A 97 -15.73 19.87 -15.85
C LEU A 97 -14.39 20.52 -16.27
N GLY A 98 -13.28 19.78 -16.24
CA GLY A 98 -11.95 20.26 -16.60
C GLY A 98 -11.12 20.82 -15.44
N ASN A 99 -11.65 20.77 -14.22
CA ASN A 99 -11.00 21.26 -13.00
C ASN A 99 -10.45 20.09 -12.16
N SER A 100 -9.59 19.24 -12.72
CA SER A 100 -9.03 18.08 -12.00
C SER A 100 -8.12 18.47 -10.84
N ASP A 101 -7.52 19.66 -10.89
CA ASP A 101 -6.49 20.04 -9.92
C ASP A 101 -7.05 20.49 -8.57
N ILE A 102 -8.38 20.49 -8.42
CA ILE A 102 -9.04 20.85 -7.15
C ILE A 102 -8.59 19.99 -5.97
N ILE A 103 -8.05 18.79 -6.23
CA ILE A 103 -7.56 17.88 -5.19
C ILE A 103 -6.14 18.19 -4.71
N PHE A 104 -5.45 19.13 -5.36
CA PHE A 104 -4.05 19.49 -5.05
C PHE A 104 -3.91 20.87 -4.39
N ASN A 105 -5.01 21.61 -4.27
CA ASN A 105 -5.09 22.88 -3.54
C ASN A 105 -5.36 22.64 -2.04
#